data_AF-A0A4Q4SJK7-F1
#
_entry.id   AF-A0A4Q4SJK7-F1
#
_cell.length_a   1.000
_cell.length_b   1.000
_cell.length_c   1.000
_cell.angle_alpha   90.00
_cell.angle_beta   90.00
_cell.angle_gamma   90.00
#
_symmetry.space_group_name_H-M   'P 1'
#
loop_
_entity.id
_entity.type
_entity.pdbx_description
1 polymer ?
#
loop_
_entity_poly.entity_id
_entity_poly.type
_entity_poly.pdbx_seq_one_letter_code
_entity_poly.pdbx_strand_id
1 'polypeptide(L)'
;MLWTEPAGQVNPGKTRNSTHFSTVQYGETAFSEIRRFVVVRNKGDFSQCIPIQTYRGRGAAKPGLRMSDHGIIHTTTTTPNQLPGEALTKYSIQVRSTEGEYLEVESRVNYGKAYAVEHNVKVLDVGMVIEGHRYLIKEYFDAAMQAE
;
A
#
# COMPACT_ATOMS: atom_id res chain seq x y z
N MET A 1 1.79 -7.35 -6.53
CA MET A 1 1.39 -7.21 -7.95
C MET A 1 2.38 -6.29 -8.64
N LEU A 2 2.82 -6.62 -9.86
CA LEU A 2 3.53 -5.65 -10.70
C LEU A 2 2.54 -4.56 -11.15
N TRP A 3 2.84 -3.31 -10.81
CA TRP A 3 2.05 -2.15 -11.19
C TRP A 3 2.85 -1.25 -12.11
N THR A 4 2.21 -0.76 -13.16
CA THR A 4 2.80 0.19 -14.10
C THR A 4 1.99 1.49 -14.09
N GLU A 5 2.67 2.62 -13.97
CA GLU A 5 2.06 3.95 -14.04
C GLU A 5 2.88 4.89 -14.92
N PRO A 6 2.27 5.95 -15.48
CA PRO A 6 3.01 6.98 -16.20
C PRO A 6 4.10 7.58 -15.32
N ALA A 7 5.31 7.76 -15.85
CA ALA A 7 6.46 8.25 -15.08
C ALA A 7 6.31 9.70 -14.58
N GLY A 8 5.37 10.47 -15.15
CA GLY A 8 5.24 11.91 -14.91
C GLY A 8 6.49 12.68 -15.34
N GLN A 9 6.52 14.00 -15.07
CA GLN A 9 7.69 14.84 -15.41
C GLN A 9 8.85 14.73 -14.41
N VAL A 10 8.63 14.09 -13.25
CA VAL A 10 9.60 14.10 -12.16
C VAL A 10 10.38 12.80 -12.18
N ASN A 11 11.66 12.87 -12.59
CA ASN A 11 12.63 11.79 -12.42
C ASN A 11 12.57 11.25 -10.98
N PRO A 12 12.05 10.05 -10.72
CA PRO A 12 11.80 9.57 -9.36
C PRO A 12 13.07 9.28 -8.55
N GLY A 13 14.26 9.62 -9.03
CA GLY A 13 15.52 9.27 -8.40
C GLY A 13 15.78 7.77 -8.50
N LYS A 14 17.06 7.39 -8.59
CA LYS A 14 17.48 5.99 -8.66
C LYS A 14 17.20 5.28 -7.34
N THR A 15 16.01 4.74 -7.14
CA THR A 15 15.78 3.78 -6.06
C THR A 15 16.37 2.44 -6.50
N ARG A 16 17.48 2.06 -5.85
CA ARG A 16 18.12 0.73 -5.92
C ARG A 16 18.56 0.24 -7.32
N ASN A 17 19.51 0.93 -7.97
CA ASN A 17 20.26 0.40 -9.15
C ASN A 17 19.44 -0.26 -10.29
N SER A 18 18.13 -0.08 -10.35
CA SER A 18 17.26 -0.76 -11.30
C SER A 18 16.52 0.26 -12.15
N THR A 19 16.54 0.04 -13.46
CA THR A 19 15.82 0.82 -14.45
C THR A 19 14.34 0.45 -14.37
N HIS A 20 13.65 0.95 -13.34
CA HIS A 20 12.20 0.81 -13.19
C HIS A 20 11.40 1.52 -14.29
N PHE A 21 12.07 2.14 -15.27
CA PHE A 21 11.46 2.83 -16.40
C PHE A 21 11.50 1.97 -17.64
N SER A 22 10.41 1.97 -18.39
CA SER A 22 10.35 1.42 -19.73
C SER A 22 9.78 2.49 -20.66
N THR A 23 10.35 2.62 -21.85
CA THR A 23 9.70 3.37 -22.93
C THR A 23 8.50 2.55 -23.40
N VAL A 24 7.32 3.15 -23.33
CA VAL A 24 6.06 2.54 -23.75
C VAL A 24 5.58 3.16 -25.06
N GLN A 25 4.37 2.79 -25.49
CA GLN A 25 3.77 3.32 -26.71
C GLN A 25 3.76 4.86 -26.70
N TYR A 26 3.86 5.45 -27.88
CA TYR A 26 3.94 6.91 -28.11
C TYR A 26 5.23 7.58 -27.62
N GLY A 27 6.27 6.81 -27.30
CA GLY A 27 7.55 7.37 -26.83
C GLY A 27 7.50 7.86 -25.39
N GLU A 28 6.40 7.60 -24.68
CA GLU A 28 6.22 7.90 -23.27
C GLU A 28 7.05 6.97 -22.39
N THR A 29 7.25 7.35 -21.13
CA THR A 29 7.92 6.50 -20.15
C THR A 29 6.96 6.06 -19.06
N ALA A 30 7.04 4.78 -18.71
CA ALA A 30 6.26 4.20 -17.63
C ALA A 30 7.18 3.70 -16.52
N PHE A 31 6.79 3.94 -15.28
CA PHE A 31 7.42 3.44 -14.09
C PHE A 31 6.73 2.14 -13.65
N SER A 32 7.51 1.11 -13.39
CA SER A 32 7.00 -0.18 -12.90
C SER A 32 7.60 -0.56 -11.54
N GLU A 33 6.73 -0.93 -10.61
CA GLU A 33 7.11 -1.36 -9.27
C GLU A 33 6.20 -2.47 -8.75
N ILE A 34 6.65 -3.20 -7.73
CA ILE A 34 5.80 -4.12 -7.00
C ILE A 34 4.97 -3.34 -5.98
N ARG A 35 3.64 -3.41 -6.13
CA ARG A 35 2.68 -2.87 -5.15
C ARG A 35 2.04 -3.98 -4.34
N ARG A 36 1.85 -3.69 -3.06
CA ARG A 36 1.13 -4.51 -2.09
C ARG A 36 -0.23 -3.87 -1.81
N PHE A 37 -1.23 -4.70 -1.55
CA PHE A 37 -2.61 -4.26 -1.36
C PHE A 37 -3.26 -5.04 -0.22
N VAL A 38 -4.18 -4.39 0.48
CA VAL A 38 -5.18 -5.07 1.31
C VAL A 38 -6.48 -5.14 0.51
N VAL A 39 -7.06 -6.33 0.42
CA VAL A 39 -8.38 -6.53 -0.18
C VAL A 39 -9.43 -6.05 0.81
N VAL A 40 -10.25 -5.08 0.41
CA VAL A 40 -11.38 -4.58 1.21
C VAL A 40 -12.65 -5.33 0.86
N ARG A 41 -12.90 -5.55 -0.44
CA ARG A 41 -14.09 -6.25 -0.95
C ARG A 41 -13.72 -7.05 -2.19
N ASN A 42 -14.13 -8.31 -2.24
CA ASN A 42 -14.04 -9.12 -3.46
C ASN A 42 -15.28 -8.85 -4.34
N LYS A 43 -15.10 -8.66 -5.65
CA LYS A 43 -16.12 -8.25 -6.62
C LYS A 43 -15.98 -9.04 -7.93
N GLY A 44 -16.48 -10.28 -7.94
CA GLY A 44 -16.56 -11.07 -9.18
C GLY A 44 -15.18 -11.36 -9.77
N ASP A 45 -14.82 -10.62 -10.80
CA ASP A 45 -13.57 -10.67 -11.57
C ASP A 45 -12.49 -9.67 -11.12
N PHE A 46 -12.82 -8.75 -10.22
CA PHE A 46 -11.87 -7.83 -9.59
C PHE A 46 -12.09 -7.71 -8.08
N SER A 47 -11.17 -7.04 -7.40
CA SER A 47 -11.29 -6.71 -5.98
C SER A 47 -11.12 -5.22 -5.76
N GLN A 48 -11.92 -4.67 -4.85
CA GLN A 48 -11.65 -3.34 -4.29
C GLN A 48 -10.57 -3.47 -3.23
N CYS A 49 -9.49 -2.75 -3.45
CA CYS A 49 -8.26 -2.83 -2.67
C CYS A 49 -7.80 -1.45 -2.21
N ILE A 50 -7.00 -1.42 -1.16
CA ILE A 50 -6.28 -0.23 -0.68
C ILE A 50 -4.77 -0.54 -0.65
N PRO A 51 -3.90 0.39 -1.05
CA PRO A 51 -2.48 0.11 -1.22
C PRO A 51 -1.76 0.12 0.14
N ILE A 52 -0.72 -0.69 0.22
CA ILE A 52 0.29 -0.62 1.27
C ILE A 52 1.51 0.06 0.67
N GLN A 53 1.99 1.13 1.33
CA GLN A 53 3.10 1.94 0.86
C GLN A 53 4.09 2.22 1.99
N THR A 54 5.38 2.20 1.65
CA THR A 54 6.47 2.61 2.55
C THR A 54 6.93 4.03 2.28
N TYR A 55 6.46 4.65 1.19
CA TYR A 55 6.81 6.00 0.77
C TYR A 55 8.32 6.26 0.66
N ARG A 56 9.04 5.24 0.18
CA ARG A 56 10.52 5.17 0.12
C ARG A 56 11.15 5.12 1.51
N GLY A 57 10.59 4.31 2.41
CA GLY A 57 11.06 4.17 3.79
C GLY A 57 10.75 5.38 4.67
N ARG A 58 9.77 6.22 4.30
CA ARG A 58 9.38 7.39 5.10
C ARG A 58 8.04 7.21 5.83
N GLY A 59 7.33 6.11 5.56
CA GLY A 59 5.98 5.92 6.08
C GLY A 59 5.08 7.13 5.78
N ALA A 60 4.13 7.41 6.66
CA ALA A 60 3.20 8.52 6.55
C ALA A 60 3.84 9.90 6.83
N ALA A 61 5.12 9.95 7.23
CA ALA A 61 5.87 11.19 7.39
C ALA A 61 6.35 11.81 6.06
N LYS A 62 6.12 11.14 4.91
CA LYS A 62 6.41 11.73 3.61
C LYS A 62 5.60 13.04 3.43
N PRO A 63 6.25 14.16 3.05
CA PRO A 63 5.56 15.43 2.81
C PRO A 63 4.46 15.30 1.74
N GLY A 64 3.35 16.00 1.97
CA GLY A 64 2.20 16.03 1.06
C GLY A 64 1.22 14.87 1.19
N LEU A 65 1.39 13.99 2.20
CA LEU A 65 0.39 12.97 2.51
C LEU A 65 -0.66 13.49 3.50
N ARG A 66 -1.92 13.07 3.30
CA ARG A 66 -2.96 13.20 4.33
C ARG A 66 -2.78 12.11 5.37
N MET A 67 -2.03 12.42 6.43
CA MET A 67 -1.64 11.45 7.46
C MET A 67 -2.84 10.76 8.14
N SER A 68 -3.98 11.46 8.25
CA SER A 68 -5.21 10.88 8.78
C SER A 68 -5.73 9.71 7.97
N ASP A 69 -5.39 9.58 6.69
CA ASP A 69 -5.85 8.47 5.83
C ASP A 69 -4.95 7.24 5.97
N HIS A 70 -3.93 7.29 6.83
CA HIS A 70 -2.94 6.24 6.94
C HIS A 70 -3.04 5.50 8.27
N GLY A 71 -2.63 4.24 8.26
CA GLY A 71 -2.46 3.44 9.48
C GLY A 71 -1.31 2.45 9.32
N ILE A 72 -0.76 2.01 10.45
CA ILE A 72 0.30 1.00 10.46
C ILE A 72 -0.29 -0.35 10.04
N ILE A 73 0.43 -1.09 9.19
CA ILE A 73 0.19 -2.50 8.91
C ILE A 73 1.49 -3.26 9.06
N HIS A 74 1.47 -4.43 9.70
CA HIS A 74 2.68 -5.16 10.03
C HIS A 74 2.43 -6.67 10.10
N THR A 75 3.48 -7.45 9.85
CA THR A 75 3.48 -8.91 10.00
C THR A 75 4.16 -9.38 11.30
N THR A 76 4.67 -8.44 12.11
CA THR A 76 5.31 -8.70 13.40
C THR A 76 4.28 -9.09 14.48
N THR A 77 4.73 -9.80 15.51
CA THR A 77 3.91 -10.16 16.67
C THR A 77 3.53 -8.94 17.51
N THR A 78 4.43 -7.95 17.61
CA THR A 78 4.22 -6.68 18.30
C THR A 78 4.08 -5.53 17.31
N THR A 79 3.23 -4.56 17.65
CA THR A 79 3.05 -3.34 16.86
C THR A 79 4.36 -2.55 16.77
N PRO A 80 4.84 -2.19 15.56
CA PRO A 80 5.97 -1.29 15.41
C PRO A 80 5.67 0.11 15.93
N ASN A 81 6.69 0.80 16.42
CA ASN A 81 6.59 2.21 16.75
C ASN A 81 6.31 3.05 15.48
N GLN A 82 5.61 4.17 15.69
CA GLN A 82 5.51 5.21 14.68
C GLN A 82 6.91 5.76 14.35
N LEU A 83 7.12 6.11 13.08
CA LEU A 83 8.36 6.77 12.64
C LEU A 83 8.38 8.22 13.13
N PRO A 84 9.57 8.83 13.27
CA PRO A 84 9.68 10.26 13.58
C PRO A 84 8.88 11.11 12.59
N GLY A 85 8.00 11.98 13.12
CA GLY A 85 7.12 12.84 12.34
C GLY A 85 5.77 12.22 11.96
N GLU A 86 5.51 10.95 12.29
CA GLU A 86 4.18 10.36 12.22
C GLU A 86 3.34 10.72 13.46
N ALA A 87 2.05 10.98 13.23
CA ALA A 87 1.01 11.20 14.23
C ALA A 87 -0.25 10.41 13.83
N LEU A 88 -0.06 9.11 13.57
CA LEU A 88 -1.11 8.18 13.20
C LEU A 88 -2.01 7.89 14.39
N THR A 89 -3.32 7.99 14.16
CA THR A 89 -4.36 7.80 15.18
C THR A 89 -5.09 6.47 15.06
N LYS A 90 -4.94 5.77 13.92
CA LYS A 90 -5.56 4.48 13.65
C LYS A 90 -4.84 3.36 14.38
N TYR A 91 -5.61 2.38 14.84
CA TYR A 91 -5.07 1.15 15.41
C TYR A 91 -4.28 0.37 14.35
N SER A 92 -3.19 -0.28 14.74
CA SER A 92 -2.31 -1.01 13.84
C SER A 92 -2.94 -2.31 13.34
N ILE A 93 -2.84 -2.57 12.04
CA ILE A 93 -3.35 -3.79 11.44
C ILE A 93 -2.25 -4.87 11.42
N GLN A 94 -2.38 -5.86 12.30
CA GLN A 94 -1.58 -7.07 12.24
C GLN A 94 -2.04 -8.02 11.12
N VAL A 95 -1.07 -8.57 10.39
CA VAL A 95 -1.22 -9.58 9.33
C VAL A 95 -0.50 -10.84 9.76
N ARG A 96 -1.16 -11.99 9.67
CA ARG A 96 -0.50 -13.29 9.75
C ARG A 96 0.19 -13.54 8.41
N SER A 97 1.51 -13.49 8.39
CA SER A 97 2.34 -13.73 7.20
C SER A 97 2.14 -15.12 6.61
N THR A 98 2.21 -15.18 5.28
CA THR A 98 2.53 -16.40 4.54
C THR A 98 4.05 -16.65 4.62
N GLU A 99 4.49 -17.91 4.56
CA GLU A 99 5.89 -18.29 4.77
C GLU A 99 6.85 -17.52 3.84
N GLY A 100 7.87 -16.89 4.42
CA GLY A 100 8.88 -16.12 3.68
C GLY A 100 8.47 -14.69 3.31
N GLU A 101 7.20 -14.31 3.48
CA GLU A 101 6.70 -12.98 3.17
C GLU A 101 6.64 -12.10 4.40
N TYR A 102 7.03 -10.82 4.26
CA TYR A 102 7.02 -9.85 5.36
C TYR A 102 6.70 -8.44 4.86
N LEU A 103 6.15 -7.62 5.75
CA LEU A 103 5.97 -6.19 5.52
C LEU A 103 7.12 -5.40 6.16
N GLU A 104 7.61 -4.38 5.47
CA GLU A 104 8.62 -3.47 6.00
C GLU A 104 8.05 -2.66 7.18
N VAL A 105 8.90 -2.23 8.11
CA VAL A 105 8.47 -1.50 9.33
C VAL A 105 7.77 -0.18 9.00
N GLU A 106 8.09 0.42 7.85
CA GLU A 106 7.50 1.65 7.32
C GLU A 106 6.21 1.42 6.54
N SER A 107 5.71 0.18 6.45
CA SER A 107 4.50 -0.14 5.71
C SER A 107 3.28 0.54 6.32
N ARG A 108 2.59 1.35 5.52
CA ARG A 108 1.34 2.01 5.88
C ARG A 108 0.25 1.66 4.89
N VAL A 109 -0.94 1.34 5.39
CA VAL A 109 -2.14 1.25 4.56
C VAL A 109 -2.62 2.68 4.30
N ASN A 110 -2.94 3.00 3.05
CA ASN A 110 -3.62 4.24 2.70
C ASN A 110 -5.10 3.96 2.45
N TYR A 111 -5.94 4.29 3.43
CA TYR A 111 -7.38 4.06 3.39
C TYR A 111 -8.11 5.01 2.43
N GLY A 112 -7.54 6.18 2.12
CA GLY A 112 -8.13 7.19 1.24
C GLY A 112 -7.91 6.93 -0.25
N LYS A 113 -7.30 5.81 -0.63
CA LYS A 113 -6.98 5.51 -2.03
C LYS A 113 -7.45 4.12 -2.46
N ALA A 114 -8.67 4.06 -3.00
CA ALA A 114 -9.24 2.83 -3.54
C ALA A 114 -8.62 2.46 -4.91
N TYR A 115 -8.39 1.17 -5.11
CA TYR A 115 -7.98 0.57 -6.39
C TYR A 115 -8.93 -0.57 -6.75
N ALA A 116 -9.23 -0.70 -8.04
CA ALA A 116 -9.74 -1.94 -8.60
C ALA A 116 -8.55 -2.80 -9.03
N VAL A 117 -8.47 -4.02 -8.50
CA VAL A 117 -7.45 -5.00 -8.84
C VAL A 117 -8.11 -6.18 -9.54
N GLU A 118 -7.89 -6.29 -10.83
CA GLU A 118 -8.33 -7.43 -11.64
C GLU A 118 -7.75 -8.74 -11.11
N HIS A 119 -8.50 -9.84 -11.17
CA HIS A 119 -8.02 -11.15 -10.72
C HIS A 119 -7.15 -11.87 -11.76
N ASN A 120 -7.08 -11.36 -12.99
CA ASN A 120 -6.27 -11.92 -14.07
C ASN A 120 -4.79 -11.47 -14.03
N VAL A 121 -4.38 -10.73 -12.99
CA VAL A 121 -2.99 -10.27 -12.83
C VAL A 121 -2.20 -11.21 -11.92
N LYS A 122 -0.89 -11.28 -12.15
CA LYS A 122 0.00 -12.05 -11.27
C LYS A 122 0.13 -11.35 -9.92
N VAL A 123 -0.22 -12.07 -8.87
CA VAL A 123 -0.09 -11.64 -7.47
C VAL A 123 0.74 -12.63 -6.67
N LEU A 124 1.24 -12.15 -5.54
CA LEU A 124 1.92 -12.94 -4.51
C LEU A 124 1.13 -12.76 -3.22
N ASP A 125 0.79 -13.85 -2.55
CA ASP A 125 0.10 -13.81 -1.28
C ASP A 125 1.07 -13.46 -0.15
N VAL A 126 0.84 -12.31 0.49
CA VAL A 126 1.67 -11.83 1.62
C VAL A 126 1.16 -12.39 2.95
N GLY A 127 -0.14 -12.71 3.04
CA GLY A 127 -0.76 -13.17 4.27
C GLY A 127 -2.17 -12.62 4.50
N MET A 128 -2.69 -12.87 5.70
CA MET A 128 -4.07 -12.61 6.07
C MET A 128 -4.17 -11.67 7.27
N VAL A 129 -4.93 -10.58 7.14
CA VAL A 129 -5.27 -9.71 8.29
C VAL A 129 -5.91 -10.56 9.39
N ILE A 130 -5.42 -10.42 10.62
CA ILE A 130 -5.96 -11.22 11.73
C ILE A 130 -7.42 -10.88 11.95
N GLU A 131 -8.20 -11.88 12.38
CA GLU A 131 -9.66 -11.78 12.45
C GLU A 131 -10.15 -10.55 13.22
N GLY A 132 -9.55 -10.28 14.38
CA GLY A 132 -9.88 -9.12 15.23
C GLY A 132 -9.60 -7.75 14.60
N HIS A 133 -8.87 -7.66 13.49
CA HIS A 133 -8.58 -6.40 12.81
C HIS A 133 -9.32 -6.22 11.48
N ARG A 134 -10.00 -7.26 10.97
CA ARG A 134 -10.65 -7.21 9.65
C ARG A 134 -11.74 -6.15 9.58
N TYR A 135 -12.49 -5.94 10.66
CA TYR A 135 -13.54 -4.91 10.69
C TYR A 135 -12.96 -3.49 10.57
N LEU A 136 -11.77 -3.25 11.15
CA LEU A 136 -11.06 -1.96 11.10
C LEU A 136 -10.71 -1.58 9.66
N ILE A 137 -10.36 -2.56 8.81
CA ILE A 137 -10.09 -2.29 7.38
C ILE A 137 -11.29 -1.60 6.73
N LYS A 138 -12.49 -2.15 6.95
CA LYS A 138 -13.73 -1.60 6.37
C LYS A 138 -14.06 -0.24 6.99
N GLU A 139 -13.98 -0.13 8.32
CA GLU A 139 -14.31 1.10 9.04
C GLU A 139 -13.40 2.26 8.63
N TYR A 140 -12.09 2.03 8.61
CA TYR A 140 -11.11 3.04 8.22
C TYR A 140 -11.20 3.40 6.74
N PHE A 141 -11.49 2.42 5.87
CA PHE A 141 -11.75 2.68 4.46
C PHE A 141 -12.99 3.55 4.26
N ASP A 142 -14.13 3.16 4.83
CA ASP A 142 -15.37 3.91 4.66
C ASP A 142 -15.25 5.33 5.24
N ALA A 143 -14.59 5.50 6.39
CA ALA A 143 -14.33 6.82 6.97
C ALA A 143 -13.43 7.70 6.09
N ALA A 144 -12.35 7.14 5.52
CA ALA A 144 -11.46 7.90 4.65
C ALA A 144 -12.11 8.27 3.32
N MET A 145 -12.98 7.41 2.78
CA MET A 145 -13.70 7.67 1.53
C MET A 145 -14.85 8.71 1.67
N GLN A 146 -15.29 8.98 2.90
CA GLN A 146 -16.31 10.00 3.19
C GLN A 146 -15.70 11.34 3.61
N ALA A 147 -14.40 11.38 3.93
CA ALA A 147 -13.72 12.60 4.33
C ALA A 147 -13.49 13.50 3.11
N GLU A 148 -14.00 14.72 3.17
CA GLU A 148 -13.75 15.79 2.19
C GLU A 148 -12.26 16.15 2.10
#